data_AF-A0A0N4XME5-F1
#
_entry.id   AF-A0A0N4XME5-F1
#
_cell.length_a   1.000
_cell.length_b   1.000
_cell.length_c   1.000
_cell.angle_alpha   90.00
_cell.angle_beta   90.00
_cell.angle_gamma   90.00
#
_symmetry.space_group_name_H-M   'P 1'
#
loop_
_entity.id
_entity.type
_entity.pdbx_description
1 polymer ?
#
loop_
_entity_poly.entity_id
_entity_poly.type
_entity_poly.pdbx_seq_one_letter_code
_entity_poly.pdbx_strand_id
1 'polypeptide(L)'
;MCSSFSEYGDCALDQFKCANGRCINGTNACDRNDDCGDASDEIGCAKKNGKTCESHNDNGGCKHLCTDVRDGYYCHCRDGFKPDPSNPFDCVDIDECAGNNTCTQMCLNTKGSYLCRCHEDYENNVVVGAMTGKDCRAKVGAPGYCKKKR
;
A
#
# COMPACT_ATOMS: atom_id res chain seq x y z
N MET A 1 -4.40 21.74 21.64
CA MET A 1 -3.51 20.57 21.46
C MET A 1 -4.06 19.79 20.28
N CYS A 2 -3.47 19.91 19.09
CA CYS A 2 -3.86 19.10 17.93
C CYS A 2 -3.47 17.66 18.21
N SER A 3 -4.43 16.82 18.61
CA SER A 3 -4.25 15.38 18.52
C SER A 3 -4.43 15.02 17.06
N SER A 4 -3.29 14.85 16.40
CA SER A 4 -3.16 14.47 15.00
C SER A 4 -4.08 13.28 14.68
N PHE A 5 -4.84 13.41 13.60
CA PHE A 5 -5.62 12.33 13.02
C PHE A 5 -4.69 11.17 12.64
N SER A 6 -4.64 10.14 13.49
CA SER A 6 -4.15 8.80 13.15
C SER A 6 -4.92 7.77 13.98
N GLU A 7 -6.24 7.71 13.78
CA GLU A 7 -7.09 6.60 14.24
C GLU A 7 -7.68 5.90 13.00
N TYR A 8 -6.80 5.44 12.10
CA TYR A 8 -7.21 4.70 10.91
C TYR A 8 -6.35 3.42 10.80
N GLY A 9 -6.90 2.30 11.26
CA GLY A 9 -6.82 0.99 10.59
C GLY A 9 -5.47 0.32 10.28
N ASP A 10 -4.34 0.81 10.77
CA ASP A 10 -3.03 0.17 10.59
C ASP A 10 -2.53 -0.44 11.90
N CYS A 11 -1.79 -1.55 11.79
CA CYS A 11 -1.34 -2.38 12.91
C CYS A 11 -0.63 -1.56 13.99
N ALA A 12 -0.61 -2.06 15.24
CA ALA A 12 0.13 -1.39 16.32
C ALA A 12 1.62 -1.24 15.98
N LEU A 13 2.32 -0.31 16.63
CA LEU A 13 3.74 0.01 16.34
C LEU A 13 4.69 -1.22 16.45
N ASP A 14 4.31 -2.22 17.25
CA ASP A 14 5.04 -3.46 17.47
C ASP A 14 4.47 -4.66 16.66
N GLN A 15 3.53 -4.40 15.77
CA GLN A 15 2.87 -5.41 14.94
C GLN A 15 3.32 -5.33 13.48
N PHE A 16 3.43 -6.50 12.86
CA PHE A 16 3.67 -6.65 11.43
C PHE A 16 2.34 -6.74 10.68
N LYS A 17 2.22 -5.99 9.57
CA LYS A 17 1.06 -6.04 8.67
C LYS A 17 1.34 -7.01 7.52
N CYS A 18 0.63 -8.12 7.51
CA CYS A 18 0.61 -9.10 6.44
C CYS A 18 0.09 -8.49 5.12
N ALA A 19 0.40 -9.11 3.97
CA ALA A 19 -0.11 -8.63 2.68
C ALA A 19 -1.64 -8.76 2.57
N ASN A 20 -2.23 -9.75 3.22
CA ASN A 20 -3.69 -9.88 3.38
C ASN A 20 -4.33 -8.84 4.33
N GLY A 21 -3.53 -7.96 4.95
CA GLY A 21 -4.00 -6.92 5.87
C GLY A 21 -4.16 -7.35 7.33
N ARG A 22 -3.87 -8.61 7.68
CA ARG A 22 -3.84 -9.09 9.06
C ARG A 22 -2.63 -8.51 9.81
N CYS A 23 -2.80 -8.27 11.10
CA CYS A 23 -1.70 -7.88 11.99
C CYS A 23 -1.24 -9.07 12.82
N ILE A 24 0.07 -9.32 12.86
CA ILE A 24 0.71 -10.30 13.75
C ILE A 24 1.73 -9.58 14.63
N ASN A 25 2.29 -10.27 15.63
CA ASN A 25 3.36 -9.68 16.42
C ASN A 25 4.61 -9.49 15.54
N GLY A 26 5.32 -8.37 15.66
CA GLY A 26 6.58 -8.15 14.94
C GLY A 26 7.65 -9.21 15.24
N THR A 27 7.55 -9.94 16.36
CA THR A 27 8.44 -11.08 16.65
C THR A 27 8.17 -12.31 15.78
N ASN A 28 6.98 -12.41 15.21
CA ASN A 28 6.56 -13.51 14.35
C ASN A 28 6.91 -13.21 12.87
N ALA A 29 7.46 -12.04 12.58
CA ALA A 29 8.06 -11.78 11.27
C ALA A 29 9.45 -12.43 11.20
N CYS A 30 9.72 -13.16 10.11
CA CYS A 30 10.97 -13.88 9.85
C CYS A 30 11.33 -14.95 10.89
N ASP A 31 10.34 -15.61 11.49
CA ASP A 31 10.54 -16.68 12.46
C ASP A 31 10.50 -18.09 11.84
N ARG A 32 10.31 -18.18 10.52
CA ARG A 32 10.19 -19.40 9.70
C ARG A 32 8.87 -20.14 9.86
N ASN A 33 7.87 -19.50 10.45
CA ASN A 33 6.50 -19.99 10.48
C ASN A 33 5.62 -19.11 9.58
N ASP A 34 4.48 -19.63 9.13
CA ASP A 34 3.48 -18.84 8.41
C ASP A 34 2.40 -18.40 9.42
N ASP A 35 2.62 -17.26 10.06
CA ASP A 35 1.69 -16.64 11.01
C ASP A 35 0.63 -15.80 10.30
N CYS A 36 0.94 -15.28 9.11
CA CYS A 36 0.00 -14.52 8.31
C CYS A 36 -1.07 -15.38 7.62
N GLY A 37 -0.76 -16.65 7.33
CA GLY A 37 -1.55 -17.57 6.51
C GLY A 37 -1.41 -17.34 5.00
N ASP A 38 -0.60 -16.36 4.59
CA ASP A 38 -0.22 -16.05 3.22
C ASP A 38 1.31 -15.98 3.04
N ALA A 39 2.07 -16.39 4.07
CA ALA A 39 3.53 -16.36 4.17
C ALA A 39 4.19 -14.98 4.00
N SER A 40 3.43 -13.89 4.09
CA SER A 40 3.96 -12.52 3.90
C SER A 40 4.98 -12.12 4.97
N ASP A 41 4.87 -12.69 6.16
CA ASP A 41 5.76 -12.54 7.30
C ASP A 41 7.16 -13.12 7.07
N GLU A 42 7.32 -13.96 6.05
CA GLU A 42 8.58 -14.61 5.70
C GLU A 42 9.21 -14.07 4.39
N ILE A 43 8.62 -13.04 3.79
CA ILE A 43 9.11 -12.40 2.55
C ILE A 43 10.07 -11.26 2.89
N GLY A 44 11.18 -11.16 2.15
CA GLY A 44 12.15 -10.08 2.34
C GLY A 44 13.02 -10.24 3.59
N CYS A 45 13.03 -11.42 4.20
CA CYS A 45 13.81 -11.71 5.40
C CYS A 45 15.30 -11.97 5.12
N ALA A 46 16.16 -11.35 5.90
CA ALA A 46 17.59 -11.63 5.97
C ALA A 46 18.01 -12.11 7.37
N LYS A 47 18.83 -13.16 7.42
CA LYS A 47 19.38 -13.66 8.70
C LYS A 47 20.39 -12.69 9.27
N LYS A 48 20.46 -12.61 10.61
CA LYS A 48 21.52 -11.92 11.37
C LYS A 48 22.89 -12.57 11.17
N ASN A 49 23.52 -12.33 10.01
CA ASN A 49 24.92 -12.63 9.75
C ASN A 49 25.77 -11.35 9.92
N GLY A 50 25.51 -10.58 10.97
CA GLY A 50 26.16 -9.28 11.21
C GLY A 50 25.65 -8.12 10.34
N LYS A 51 24.57 -8.32 9.58
CA LYS A 51 23.85 -7.26 8.87
C LYS A 51 22.54 -6.94 9.61
N THR A 52 22.28 -5.66 9.78
CA THR A 52 21.05 -5.06 10.32
C THR A 52 20.65 -3.90 9.41
N CYS A 53 19.49 -3.30 9.66
CA CYS A 53 19.06 -2.11 8.91
C CYS A 53 20.10 -0.98 8.97
N GLU A 54 20.79 -0.83 10.10
CA GLU A 54 21.78 0.23 10.32
C GLU A 54 23.22 -0.16 9.93
N SER A 55 23.50 -1.44 9.71
CA SER A 55 24.89 -1.95 9.66
C SER A 55 25.72 -1.50 8.46
N HIS A 56 25.13 -0.96 7.39
CA HIS A 56 25.87 -0.80 6.11
C HIS A 56 25.68 0.52 5.35
N ASN A 57 25.08 1.58 5.92
CA ASN A 57 24.67 2.80 5.17
C ASN A 57 23.76 2.52 3.94
N ASP A 58 23.35 1.27 3.75
CA ASP A 58 22.59 0.77 2.60
C ASP A 58 21.24 0.20 3.07
N ASN A 59 20.76 0.61 4.25
CA ASN A 59 19.44 0.21 4.76
C ASN A 59 19.22 -1.32 4.77
N GLY A 60 20.23 -2.08 5.19
CA GLY A 60 20.20 -3.56 5.13
C GLY A 60 20.13 -4.17 3.71
N GLY A 61 20.32 -3.37 2.67
CA GLY A 61 20.09 -3.73 1.26
C GLY A 61 18.63 -3.55 0.81
N CYS A 62 17.76 -3.00 1.66
CA CYS A 62 16.34 -2.79 1.35
C CYS A 62 16.13 -1.52 0.52
N LYS A 63 15.34 -1.62 -0.55
CA LYS A 63 15.02 -0.48 -1.43
C LYS A 63 14.28 0.65 -0.74
N HIS A 64 13.32 0.32 0.12
CA HIS A 64 12.43 1.28 0.77
C HIS A 64 12.58 1.28 2.28
N LEU A 65 11.99 0.31 2.97
CA LEU A 65 11.93 0.26 4.42
C LEU A 65 12.61 -1.02 4.92
N CYS A 66 13.28 -0.91 6.05
CA CYS A 66 13.93 -2.02 6.74
C CYS A 66 13.47 -2.03 8.19
N THR A 67 13.18 -3.20 8.74
CA THR A 67 12.82 -3.36 10.15
C THR A 67 13.59 -4.51 10.77
N ASP A 68 14.34 -4.21 11.83
CA ASP A 68 15.07 -5.21 12.60
C ASP A 68 14.11 -6.02 13.47
N VAL A 69 14.26 -7.35 13.44
CA VAL A 69 13.47 -8.29 14.23
C VAL A 69 14.37 -9.18 15.08
N ARG A 70 13.80 -10.12 15.85
CA ARG A 70 14.57 -10.94 16.78
C ARG A 70 15.61 -11.81 16.07
N ASP A 71 15.22 -12.46 14.98
CA ASP A 71 16.05 -13.45 14.26
C ASP A 71 16.60 -12.96 12.91
N GLY A 72 16.55 -11.65 12.67
CA GLY A 72 16.86 -11.10 11.36
C GLY A 72 16.54 -9.62 11.25
N TYR A 73 16.34 -9.22 10.02
CA TYR A 73 15.61 -8.02 9.63
C TYR A 73 14.82 -8.37 8.37
N TYR A 74 13.81 -7.58 8.05
CA TYR A 74 13.08 -7.72 6.79
C TYR A 74 12.95 -6.39 6.07
N CYS A 75 12.88 -6.49 4.75
CA CYS A 75 12.55 -5.39 3.88
C CYS A 75 11.05 -5.34 3.62
N HIS A 76 10.49 -4.15 3.65
CA HIS A 76 9.12 -3.91 3.22
C HIS A 76 9.01 -2.62 2.41
N CYS A 77 7.90 -2.50 1.71
CA CYS A 77 7.67 -1.45 0.74
C CYS A 77 6.73 -0.39 1.31
N ARG A 78 6.94 0.87 0.90
CA ARG A 78 5.99 1.95 1.18
C ARG A 78 4.64 1.67 0.50
N ASP A 79 3.59 2.34 0.97
CA ASP A 79 2.27 2.25 0.35
C ASP A 79 2.32 2.52 -1.16
N GLY A 80 1.56 1.75 -1.94
CA GLY A 80 1.60 1.76 -3.40
C GLY A 80 2.69 0.89 -4.04
N PHE A 81 3.48 0.17 -3.24
CA PHE A 81 4.53 -0.72 -3.72
C PHE A 81 4.42 -2.11 -3.07
N LYS A 82 4.89 -3.13 -3.78
CA LYS A 82 4.99 -4.52 -3.31
C LYS A 82 6.40 -5.07 -3.52
N PRO A 83 6.83 -6.10 -2.77
CA PRO A 83 8.12 -6.75 -2.99
C PRO A 83 8.24 -7.26 -4.43
N ASP A 84 9.43 -7.10 -5.03
CA ASP A 84 9.70 -7.68 -6.33
C ASP A 84 9.71 -9.23 -6.23
N PRO A 85 9.00 -9.95 -7.13
CA PRO A 85 8.94 -11.41 -7.08
C PRO A 85 10.30 -12.11 -7.29
N SER A 86 11.24 -11.46 -7.96
CA SER A 86 12.59 -11.98 -8.23
C SER A 86 13.58 -11.55 -7.15
N ASN A 87 13.39 -10.37 -6.56
CA ASN A 87 14.22 -9.86 -5.48
C ASN A 87 13.37 -9.24 -4.34
N PRO A 88 13.08 -9.98 -3.26
CA PRO A 88 12.28 -9.50 -2.13
C PRO A 88 12.83 -8.27 -1.38
N PHE A 89 14.07 -7.85 -1.68
CA PHE A 89 14.69 -6.64 -1.13
C PHE A 89 14.39 -5.38 -1.98
N ASP A 90 13.87 -5.56 -3.20
CA ASP A 90 13.44 -4.49 -4.09
C ASP A 90 11.92 -4.32 -4.05
N CYS A 91 11.46 -3.14 -4.46
CA CYS A 91 10.05 -2.77 -4.44
C CYS A 91 9.59 -2.36 -5.83
N VAL A 92 8.56 -3.04 -6.32
CA VAL A 92 7.89 -2.68 -7.56
C VAL A 92 6.59 -1.97 -7.29
N ASP A 93 6.28 -1.05 -8.18
CA ASP A 93 5.02 -0.32 -8.21
C ASP A 93 3.84 -1.31 -8.30
N ILE A 94 2.79 -1.07 -7.51
CA ILE A 94 1.54 -1.80 -7.65
C ILE A 94 0.76 -1.13 -8.77
N ASP A 95 0.57 -1.82 -9.89
CA ASP A 95 -0.31 -1.32 -10.95
C ASP A 95 -1.78 -1.53 -10.54
N GLU A 96 -2.38 -0.52 -9.93
CA GLU A 96 -3.79 -0.60 -9.53
C GLU A 96 -4.72 -0.62 -10.75
N CYS A 97 -4.26 -0.20 -11.94
CA CYS A 97 -5.04 -0.23 -13.17
C CYS A 97 -5.08 -1.60 -13.84
N ALA A 98 -4.21 -2.54 -13.46
CA ALA A 98 -4.25 -3.93 -13.93
C ALA A 98 -5.45 -4.71 -13.34
N GLY A 99 -6.05 -4.23 -12.25
CA GLY A 99 -7.25 -4.77 -11.65
C GLY A 99 -8.54 -4.32 -12.33
N ASN A 100 -9.66 -4.98 -12.02
CA ASN A 100 -10.98 -4.56 -12.50
C ASN A 100 -11.64 -3.62 -11.46
N ASN A 101 -12.28 -2.54 -11.93
CA ASN A 101 -13.04 -1.56 -11.12
C ASN A 101 -12.23 -0.62 -10.19
N THR A 102 -10.97 -0.35 -10.50
CA THR A 102 -10.15 0.63 -9.73
C THR A 102 -10.64 2.07 -9.89
N CYS A 103 -11.06 2.43 -11.11
CA CYS A 103 -11.67 3.72 -11.45
C CYS A 103 -13.00 3.49 -12.18
N THR A 104 -13.96 4.41 -12.07
CA THR A 104 -15.24 4.30 -12.79
C THR A 104 -15.09 4.45 -14.30
N GLN A 105 -14.10 5.23 -14.76
CA GLN A 105 -13.88 5.51 -16.18
C GLN A 105 -12.45 5.19 -16.59
N MET A 106 -11.56 6.18 -16.56
CA MET A 106 -10.18 6.01 -17.01
C MET A 106 -9.24 5.86 -15.82
N CYS A 107 -8.34 4.89 -15.88
CA CYS A 107 -7.28 4.66 -14.89
C CYS A 107 -5.91 4.89 -15.53
N LEU A 108 -5.05 5.63 -14.84
CA LEU A 108 -3.66 5.85 -15.24
C LEU A 108 -2.75 5.44 -14.08
N ASN A 109 -1.92 4.42 -14.29
CA ASN A 109 -0.96 3.98 -13.28
C ASN A 109 0.18 5.01 -13.13
N THR A 110 0.61 5.29 -11.91
CA THR A 110 1.72 6.21 -11.60
C THR A 110 2.63 5.57 -10.55
N LYS A 111 3.86 6.06 -10.37
CA LYS A 111 4.74 5.43 -9.37
C LYS A 111 4.24 5.71 -7.95
N GLY A 112 3.90 4.64 -7.23
CA GLY A 112 3.39 4.63 -5.86
C GLY A 112 1.91 5.00 -5.73
N SER A 113 1.18 5.14 -6.84
CA SER A 113 -0.24 5.52 -6.83
C SER A 113 -0.88 5.39 -8.22
N TYR A 114 -2.11 5.86 -8.37
CA TYR A 114 -2.78 5.92 -9.66
C TYR A 114 -3.65 7.18 -9.74
N LEU A 115 -3.91 7.62 -10.96
CA LEU A 115 -4.81 8.72 -11.24
C LEU A 115 -6.03 8.22 -12.01
N CYS A 116 -7.20 8.35 -11.39
CA CYS A 116 -8.46 8.22 -12.10
C CYS A 116 -8.80 9.53 -12.82
N ARG A 117 -9.18 9.42 -14.10
CA ARG A 117 -9.66 10.56 -14.91
C ARG A 117 -11.06 10.29 -15.43
N CYS A 118 -11.77 11.39 -15.65
CA CYS A 118 -13.09 11.38 -16.25
C CYS A 118 -13.02 11.82 -17.72
N HIS A 119 -13.94 11.29 -18.53
CA HIS A 119 -14.22 11.81 -19.86
C HIS A 119 -14.70 13.27 -19.78
N GLU A 120 -14.63 13.98 -20.91
CA GLU A 120 -14.83 15.43 -21.00
C GLU A 120 -16.14 15.93 -20.36
N ASP A 121 -17.21 15.13 -20.43
CA ASP A 121 -18.54 15.41 -19.90
C ASP A 121 -18.75 15.04 -18.41
N TYR A 122 -17.71 14.53 -17.75
CA TYR A 122 -17.77 14.04 -16.38
C TYR A 122 -16.74 14.77 -15.50
N GLU A 123 -17.04 14.91 -14.22
CA GLU A 123 -16.19 15.56 -13.21
C GLU A 123 -16.09 14.71 -11.94
N ASN A 124 -14.95 14.82 -11.25
CA ASN A 124 -14.67 14.19 -9.98
C ASN A 124 -14.89 15.20 -8.83
N ASN A 125 -16.10 15.31 -8.31
CA ASN A 125 -16.36 16.21 -7.18
C ASN A 125 -15.79 15.61 -5.88
N VAL A 126 -14.56 16.00 -5.52
CA VAL A 126 -13.93 15.85 -4.18
C VAL A 126 -14.82 16.62 -3.16
N VAL A 127 -15.17 16.23 -1.91
CA VAL A 127 -14.38 15.78 -0.74
C VAL A 127 -15.36 15.31 0.37
N VAL A 128 -15.09 14.23 1.14
CA VAL A 128 -15.17 14.10 2.63
C VAL A 128 -14.55 12.74 3.04
N GLY A 129 -13.48 12.74 3.85
CA GLY A 129 -13.21 11.63 4.80
C GLY A 129 -12.14 10.58 4.46
N ALA A 130 -12.12 9.97 3.28
CA ALA A 130 -11.08 9.05 2.80
C ALA A 130 -11.45 8.61 1.37
N MET A 131 -10.48 8.47 0.46
CA MET A 131 -10.64 8.11 -0.97
C MET A 131 -11.24 9.22 -1.86
N THR A 132 -10.38 10.10 -2.36
CA THR A 132 -10.75 11.13 -3.33
C THR A 132 -10.48 10.67 -4.76
N GLY A 133 -11.52 10.50 -5.58
CA GLY A 133 -11.38 10.60 -7.05
C GLY A 133 -11.65 9.34 -7.90
N LYS A 134 -12.17 8.24 -7.36
CA LYS A 134 -12.50 7.04 -8.18
C LYS A 134 -13.74 7.22 -9.05
N ASP A 135 -14.69 8.03 -8.58
CA ASP A 135 -16.01 8.17 -9.18
C ASP A 135 -16.16 9.42 -10.05
N CYS A 136 -16.56 9.20 -11.30
CA CYS A 136 -16.82 10.23 -12.29
C CYS A 136 -18.33 10.49 -12.39
N ARG A 137 -18.74 11.74 -12.17
CA ARG A 137 -20.14 12.15 -12.25
C ARG A 137 -20.38 13.04 -13.46
N ALA A 138 -21.46 12.80 -14.19
CA ALA A 138 -21.83 13.63 -15.34
C ALA A 138 -22.01 15.10 -14.90
N LYS A 139 -21.36 16.02 -15.63
CA LYS A 139 -21.50 17.46 -15.45
C LYS A 139 -22.94 17.88 -15.69
N VAL A 140 -23.37 18.96 -15.03
CA VAL A 140 -24.71 19.50 -15.22
C VAL A 140 -24.88 19.93 -16.68
N GLY A 141 -25.82 19.29 -17.39
CA GLY A 141 -26.11 19.58 -18.80
C GLY A 141 -25.42 18.65 -19.81
N ALA A 142 -24.61 17.69 -19.35
CA ALA A 142 -24.04 16.65 -20.21
C ALA A 142 -25.12 15.68 -20.77
N PRO A 143 -24.91 15.08 -21.95
CA PRO A 143 -25.78 14.01 -22.47
C PRO A 143 -25.89 12.86 -21.46
N GLY A 144 -27.10 12.52 -21.01
CA GLY A 144 -27.32 11.48 -19.99
C GLY A 144 -27.32 11.98 -18.53
N TYR A 145 -27.21 13.29 -18.29
CA TYR A 145 -27.37 13.87 -16.96
C TYR A 145 -28.80 13.65 -16.42
N CYS A 146 -28.96 12.74 -15.46
CA CYS A 146 -30.23 12.49 -14.79
C CYS A 146 -30.46 13.50 -13.66
N LYS A 147 -31.47 14.37 -13.81
CA LYS A 147 -31.92 15.26 -12.73
C LYS A 147 -32.62 14.42 -11.65
N LYS A 148 -32.12 14.43 -10.40
CA LYS A 148 -32.89 13.91 -9.25
C LYS A 148 -34.23 14.65 -9.21
N LYS A 149 -35.34 13.94 -9.46
CA LYS A 149 -36.68 14.49 -9.22
C LYS A 149 -36.82 14.68 -7.71
N ARG A 150 -37.17 15.91 -7.30
CA ARG A 150 -37.53 16.25 -5.92
C ARG A 150 -38.87 15.64 -5.57
#